data_AF-A0A848J0P0-F1
#
_entry.id   AF-A0A848J0P0-F1
#
_cell.length_a   1.000
_cell.length_b   1.000
_cell.length_c   1.000
_cell.angle_alpha   90.00
_cell.angle_beta   90.00
_cell.angle_gamma   90.00
#
_symmetry.space_group_name_H-M   'P 1'
#
loop_
_entity.id
_entity.type
_entity.pdbx_description
1 polymer ?
#
loop_
_entity_poly.entity_id
_entity_poly.type
_entity_poly.pdbx_seq_one_letter_code
_entity_poly.pdbx_strand_id
1 'polypeptide(L)'
;MRIKLFPSLLLIIIFSCSDSDDPVSQVKASFRSAPTSLFSGEYVQFTDNSTGNPSSWQWEFEGGTPALSSEQNPQIQYNTPGNFSVKLKVSNGQTEDSEVMENVITVHPTEITVDIAPDKSNIYVGETVKFTDNSNGNPTSWFWNFQGGTPETSNEQNPSIQYNTVGVFSVTLTVSNQETEATKVYENLITVEDKLVVIDFTSNNTVVTAGRNISFFDNSTNNPDKWEWTFEGGSPKTSNQQDPVVYYTVPGEYQVKLKVTKNDYEDEIIKTNYIKVEAMTKPPFEGTVFIAPDIIKESDPTTYIKAESVGKGKKTVFDRRVGKWIEINAHLINLTYEGQKVIQAVVNPEFTSEEALQTAIHYGTSVGRIPKFLIKDVNELWIHKGKYPFGGGNNSILIHTDQGKEYEDGGFLEEAFIHEGGHTSLDAGHANSAGWLEAQNYDMVFISTYAMENSSQEDIAESILTYLAIKKRKSRLNDNLYYNIRAANKYRIEYFNKQNFNFYPVE
;
A
#
# COMPACT_ATOMS: atom_id res chain seq x y z
N MET A 1 121.71 -80.70 -56.04
CA MET A 1 121.93 -82.12 -56.38
C MET A 1 120.98 -82.96 -55.54
N ARG A 2 119.95 -83.57 -56.18
CA ARG A 2 119.10 -84.71 -55.69
C ARG A 2 118.33 -84.46 -54.35
N ILE A 3 117.10 -84.90 -54.08
CA ILE A 3 116.15 -85.85 -54.68
C ILE A 3 114.75 -85.59 -54.05
N LYS A 4 113.70 -85.99 -54.79
CA LYS A 4 112.27 -86.09 -54.45
C LYS A 4 111.96 -86.94 -53.19
N LEU A 5 110.79 -86.75 -52.56
CA LEU A 5 109.70 -87.76 -52.43
C LEU A 5 108.55 -87.27 -51.50
N PHE A 6 107.32 -87.29 -52.03
CA PHE A 6 106.03 -87.41 -51.32
C PHE A 6 105.87 -88.86 -50.75
N PRO A 7 104.82 -89.27 -49.98
CA PRO A 7 103.55 -88.62 -49.57
C PRO A 7 103.12 -88.86 -48.09
N SER A 8 101.97 -88.32 -47.64
CA SER A 8 100.82 -89.11 -47.14
C SER A 8 99.86 -88.29 -46.25
N LEU A 9 98.59 -88.62 -46.40
CA LEU A 9 97.34 -88.05 -45.93
C LEU A 9 97.10 -88.22 -44.42
N LEU A 10 96.63 -87.18 -43.72
CA LEU A 10 95.55 -87.31 -42.73
C LEU A 10 94.88 -85.94 -42.48
N LEU A 11 93.59 -85.88 -42.80
CA LEU A 11 92.69 -84.75 -42.59
C LEU A 11 92.24 -84.74 -41.12
N ILE A 12 92.54 -83.68 -40.38
CA ILE A 12 91.85 -83.34 -39.13
C ILE A 12 91.50 -81.85 -39.19
N ILE A 13 90.20 -81.58 -39.31
CA ILE A 13 89.57 -80.27 -39.16
C ILE A 13 89.50 -79.99 -37.67
N ILE A 14 90.02 -78.85 -37.23
CA ILE A 14 89.71 -78.28 -35.92
C ILE A 14 89.27 -76.83 -36.13
N PHE A 15 87.96 -76.63 -36.00
CA PHE A 15 87.34 -75.35 -35.71
C PHE A 15 87.81 -74.87 -34.32
N SER A 16 88.15 -73.60 -34.19
CA SER A 16 87.98 -72.91 -32.90
C SER A 16 87.17 -71.65 -33.13
N CYS A 17 85.86 -71.83 -32.97
CA CYS A 17 84.86 -70.78 -32.78
C CYS A 17 85.16 -70.09 -31.45
N SER A 18 85.20 -68.77 -31.42
CA SER A 18 85.09 -68.00 -30.18
C SER A 18 83.61 -67.68 -29.97
N ASP A 19 82.89 -68.57 -29.31
CA ASP A 19 81.61 -68.22 -28.70
C ASP A 19 81.92 -67.37 -27.46
N SER A 20 81.55 -66.10 -27.51
CA SER A 20 81.34 -65.30 -26.31
C SER A 20 79.93 -65.56 -25.81
N ASP A 21 79.77 -66.54 -24.92
CA ASP A 21 78.56 -66.67 -24.10
C ASP A 21 78.53 -65.51 -23.09
N ASP A 22 78.03 -64.35 -23.53
CA ASP A 22 77.46 -63.38 -22.60
C ASP A 22 76.18 -64.01 -22.01
N PRO A 23 75.99 -64.00 -20.67
CA PRO A 23 74.79 -64.56 -20.07
C PRO A 23 73.57 -63.82 -20.63
N VAL A 24 72.70 -64.54 -21.35
CA VAL A 24 71.44 -64.01 -21.88
C VAL A 24 70.68 -63.33 -20.73
N SER A 25 70.51 -62.01 -20.82
CA SER A 25 69.76 -61.25 -19.81
C SER A 25 68.30 -61.67 -19.90
N GLN A 26 67.83 -62.43 -18.91
CA GLN A 26 66.44 -62.88 -18.86
C GLN A 26 65.52 -61.69 -18.61
N VAL A 27 64.54 -61.50 -19.50
CA VAL A 27 63.49 -60.50 -19.29
C VAL A 27 62.60 -60.92 -18.12
N LYS A 28 62.18 -59.97 -17.29
CA LYS A 28 61.20 -60.20 -16.22
C LYS A 28 60.07 -59.19 -16.35
N ALA A 29 58.86 -59.68 -16.60
CA ALA A 29 57.67 -58.88 -16.74
C ALA A 29 57.31 -58.23 -15.39
N SER A 30 57.05 -56.92 -15.42
CA SER A 30 56.48 -56.23 -14.27
C SER A 30 55.70 -55.00 -14.73
N PHE A 31 54.56 -54.70 -14.12
CA PHE A 31 53.86 -53.43 -14.37
C PHE A 31 53.19 -52.84 -13.13
N ARG A 32 52.67 -51.62 -13.29
CA ARG A 32 51.73 -51.00 -12.36
C ARG A 32 50.61 -50.30 -13.13
N SER A 33 49.49 -50.08 -12.46
CA SER A 33 48.34 -49.32 -12.97
C SER A 33 47.95 -48.22 -11.98
N ALA A 34 47.46 -47.09 -12.52
CA ALA A 34 46.87 -46.03 -11.71
C ALA A 34 45.79 -45.27 -12.53
N PRO A 35 44.59 -45.02 -11.97
CA PRO A 35 44.08 -45.58 -10.71
C PRO A 35 43.74 -47.08 -10.84
N THR A 36 43.61 -47.79 -9.71
CA THR A 36 43.11 -49.18 -9.66
C THR A 36 41.63 -49.27 -9.29
N SER A 37 41.03 -48.16 -8.85
CA SER A 37 39.60 -48.04 -8.59
C SER A 37 39.07 -46.76 -9.24
N LEU A 38 38.03 -46.91 -10.05
CA LEU A 38 37.50 -45.87 -10.93
C LEU A 38 36.00 -46.07 -11.15
N PHE A 39 35.32 -45.09 -11.74
CA PHE A 39 33.95 -45.22 -12.21
C PHE A 39 33.91 -45.63 -13.69
N SER A 40 32.80 -46.21 -14.10
CA SER A 40 32.56 -46.57 -15.50
C SER A 40 32.75 -45.38 -16.44
N GLY A 41 33.45 -45.61 -17.55
CA GLY A 41 33.83 -44.60 -18.54
C GLY A 41 35.18 -43.91 -18.27
N GLU A 42 35.80 -44.11 -17.10
CA GLU A 42 37.11 -43.54 -16.79
C GLU A 42 38.28 -44.36 -17.36
N TYR A 43 39.48 -43.76 -17.34
CA TYR A 43 40.69 -44.31 -17.92
C TYR A 43 41.70 -44.76 -16.85
N VAL A 44 42.38 -45.87 -17.12
CA VAL A 44 43.52 -46.36 -16.35
C VAL A 44 44.80 -46.18 -17.17
N GLN A 45 45.82 -45.59 -16.55
CA GLN A 45 47.16 -45.54 -17.13
C GLN A 45 47.98 -46.74 -16.64
N PHE A 46 48.53 -47.51 -17.58
CA PHE A 46 49.46 -48.60 -17.29
C PHE A 46 50.90 -48.14 -17.51
N THR A 47 51.80 -48.58 -16.64
CA THR A 47 53.24 -48.31 -16.73
C THR A 47 54.02 -49.61 -16.69
N ASP A 48 54.82 -49.86 -17.72
CA ASP A 48 55.78 -50.94 -17.76
C ASP A 48 56.92 -50.70 -16.76
N ASN A 49 57.19 -51.68 -15.92
CA ASN A 49 58.32 -51.73 -14.98
C ASN A 49 59.19 -52.97 -15.24
N SER A 50 59.06 -53.61 -16.39
CA SER A 50 59.78 -54.83 -16.72
C SER A 50 61.29 -54.60 -16.77
N THR A 51 62.07 -55.63 -16.41
CA THR A 51 63.54 -55.58 -16.41
C THR A 51 64.12 -56.52 -17.47
N GLY A 52 65.42 -56.37 -17.80
CA GLY A 52 66.05 -57.17 -18.87
C GLY A 52 65.92 -56.58 -20.28
N ASN A 53 65.72 -55.25 -20.37
CA ASN A 53 65.64 -54.45 -21.60
C ASN A 53 64.63 -55.00 -22.63
N PRO A 54 63.33 -55.05 -22.29
CA PRO A 54 62.31 -55.49 -23.24
C PRO A 54 62.27 -54.59 -24.48
N SER A 55 62.00 -55.21 -25.64
CA SER A 55 61.87 -54.56 -26.94
C SER A 55 60.46 -54.65 -27.53
N SER A 56 59.55 -55.42 -26.91
CA SER A 56 58.15 -55.53 -27.33
C SER A 56 57.22 -55.85 -26.15
N TRP A 57 56.01 -55.29 -26.20
CA TRP A 57 54.95 -55.47 -25.20
C TRP A 57 53.69 -56.03 -25.86
N GLN A 58 53.00 -56.93 -25.16
CA GLN A 58 51.69 -57.41 -25.51
C GLN A 58 50.82 -57.36 -24.27
N TRP A 59 49.86 -56.44 -24.27
CA TRP A 59 48.90 -56.26 -23.19
C TRP A 59 47.56 -56.91 -23.54
N GLU A 60 46.96 -57.56 -22.56
CA GLU A 60 45.57 -58.02 -22.57
C GLU A 60 44.82 -57.37 -21.40
N PHE A 61 43.77 -56.60 -21.70
CA PHE A 61 42.93 -55.90 -20.75
C PHE A 61 41.52 -56.51 -20.77
N GLU A 62 41.20 -57.37 -19.79
CA GLU A 62 39.85 -57.88 -19.64
C GLU A 62 38.88 -56.70 -19.42
N GLY A 63 37.78 -56.62 -20.17
CA GLY A 63 36.81 -55.50 -20.06
C GLY A 63 37.32 -54.12 -20.49
N GLY A 64 38.59 -53.99 -20.87
CA GLY A 64 39.18 -52.74 -21.33
C GLY A 64 38.86 -52.43 -22.79
N THR A 65 38.79 -51.14 -23.13
CA THR A 65 38.65 -50.64 -24.49
C THR A 65 39.82 -49.68 -24.80
N PRO A 66 40.75 -50.05 -25.71
CA PRO A 66 40.84 -51.33 -26.43
C PRO A 66 41.23 -52.50 -25.50
N ALA A 67 40.84 -53.73 -25.87
CA ALA A 67 41.14 -54.94 -25.07
C ALA A 67 42.60 -55.43 -25.22
N LEU A 68 43.33 -54.93 -26.22
CA LEU A 68 44.72 -55.29 -26.51
C LEU A 68 45.55 -54.02 -26.79
N SER A 69 46.82 -54.02 -26.40
CA SER A 69 47.78 -52.98 -26.80
C SER A 69 49.20 -53.53 -26.99
N SER A 70 49.98 -52.84 -27.82
CA SER A 70 51.43 -53.08 -28.01
C SER A 70 52.29 -51.89 -27.57
N GLU A 71 51.66 -50.84 -27.04
CA GLU A 71 52.36 -49.69 -26.49
C GLU A 71 53.07 -50.09 -25.19
N GLN A 72 54.20 -49.45 -24.90
CA GLN A 72 54.90 -49.69 -23.63
C GLN A 72 54.06 -49.24 -22.42
N ASN A 73 53.37 -48.10 -22.53
CA ASN A 73 52.59 -47.51 -21.44
C ASN A 73 51.19 -47.10 -21.93
N PRO A 74 50.27 -48.05 -22.17
CA PRO A 74 48.95 -47.76 -22.73
C PRO A 74 48.02 -47.10 -21.71
N GLN A 75 47.06 -46.34 -22.22
CA GLN A 75 45.92 -45.81 -21.47
C GLN A 75 44.63 -46.51 -21.96
N ILE A 76 43.88 -47.11 -21.05
CA ILE A 76 42.73 -47.97 -21.38
C ILE A 76 41.47 -47.48 -20.68
N GLN A 77 40.36 -47.39 -21.41
CA GLN A 77 39.07 -47.03 -20.86
C GLN A 77 38.32 -48.28 -20.37
N TYR A 78 37.62 -48.19 -19.25
CA TYR A 78 36.74 -49.24 -18.76
C TYR A 78 35.30 -48.75 -18.69
N ASN A 79 34.42 -49.31 -19.53
CA ASN A 79 33.05 -48.82 -19.73
C ASN A 79 31.97 -49.65 -19.03
N THR A 80 32.36 -50.65 -18.23
CA THR A 80 31.40 -51.54 -17.54
C THR A 80 31.88 -51.80 -16.12
N PRO A 81 31.00 -51.71 -15.11
CA PRO A 81 31.34 -52.05 -13.73
C PRO A 81 31.79 -53.51 -13.59
N GLY A 82 32.79 -53.75 -12.74
CA GLY A 82 33.37 -55.08 -12.55
C GLY A 82 34.78 -55.05 -11.99
N ASN A 83 35.33 -56.23 -11.76
CA ASN A 83 36.75 -56.42 -11.47
C ASN A 83 37.42 -57.06 -12.67
N PHE A 84 38.55 -56.53 -13.10
CA PHE A 84 39.20 -56.93 -14.33
C PHE A 84 40.67 -57.27 -14.11
N SER A 85 41.10 -58.38 -14.70
CA SER A 85 42.49 -58.81 -14.70
C SER A 85 43.26 -58.19 -15.87
N VAL A 86 44.55 -57.96 -15.67
CA VAL A 86 45.45 -57.40 -16.70
C VAL A 86 46.67 -58.28 -16.83
N LYS A 87 47.05 -58.55 -18.07
CA LYS A 87 48.22 -59.37 -18.41
C LYS A 87 49.16 -58.59 -19.30
N LEU A 88 50.43 -58.57 -18.93
CA LEU A 88 51.53 -58.05 -19.74
C LEU A 88 52.46 -59.21 -20.10
N LYS A 89 52.74 -59.37 -21.39
CA LYS A 89 53.83 -60.20 -21.90
C LYS A 89 54.90 -59.30 -22.52
N VAL A 90 56.16 -59.49 -22.12
CA VAL A 90 57.31 -58.76 -22.67
C VAL A 90 58.33 -59.72 -23.30
N SER A 91 59.07 -59.22 -24.29
CA SER A 91 60.18 -59.93 -24.91
C SER A 91 61.32 -58.98 -25.20
N ASN A 92 62.56 -59.47 -25.10
CA ASN A 92 63.77 -58.78 -25.58
C ASN A 92 64.34 -59.38 -26.88
N GLY A 93 63.54 -60.20 -27.58
CA GLY A 93 63.93 -60.91 -28.81
C GLY A 93 64.72 -62.20 -28.57
N GLN A 94 65.10 -62.50 -27.33
CA GLN A 94 65.79 -63.74 -26.95
C GLN A 94 65.02 -64.55 -25.90
N THR A 95 64.43 -63.85 -24.92
CA THR A 95 63.61 -64.43 -23.85
C THR A 95 62.27 -63.72 -23.76
N GLU A 96 61.29 -64.40 -23.16
CA GLU A 96 59.95 -63.87 -22.90
C GLU A 96 59.57 -64.13 -21.45
N ASP A 97 58.78 -63.23 -20.87
CA ASP A 97 58.14 -63.42 -19.57
C ASP A 97 56.77 -62.76 -19.57
N SER A 98 55.90 -63.17 -18.65
CA SER A 98 54.56 -62.60 -18.51
C SER A 98 54.15 -62.45 -17.06
N GLU A 99 53.49 -61.33 -16.76
CA GLU A 99 52.84 -61.07 -15.48
C GLU A 99 51.34 -60.95 -15.68
N VAL A 100 50.57 -61.57 -14.77
CA VAL A 100 49.12 -61.40 -14.66
C VAL A 100 48.83 -60.82 -13.28
N MET A 101 48.14 -59.68 -13.23
CA MET A 101 47.57 -59.17 -12.00
C MET A 101 46.06 -59.40 -12.03
N GLU A 102 45.61 -60.35 -11.21
CA GLU A 102 44.21 -60.75 -11.12
C GLU A 102 43.37 -59.67 -10.41
N ASN A 103 42.22 -59.31 -10.99
CA ASN A 103 41.27 -58.34 -10.42
C ASN A 103 41.92 -57.01 -10.01
N VAL A 104 42.93 -56.55 -10.76
CA VAL A 104 43.73 -55.37 -10.40
C VAL A 104 42.99 -54.05 -10.63
N ILE A 105 41.97 -54.05 -11.50
CA ILE A 105 41.13 -52.89 -11.79
C ILE A 105 39.72 -53.14 -11.27
N THR A 106 39.20 -52.25 -10.43
CA THR A 106 37.81 -52.25 -9.94
C THR A 106 37.07 -51.04 -10.48
N VAL A 107 36.04 -51.29 -11.29
CA VAL A 107 35.19 -50.27 -11.91
C VAL A 107 33.84 -50.25 -11.20
N HIS A 108 33.49 -49.10 -10.63
CA HIS A 108 32.22 -48.84 -9.97
C HIS A 108 31.18 -48.27 -10.95
N PRO A 109 29.89 -48.52 -10.73
CA PRO A 109 28.83 -47.89 -11.52
C PRO A 109 28.80 -46.37 -11.33
N THR A 110 28.44 -45.64 -12.39
CA THR A 110 28.21 -44.20 -12.31
C THR A 110 26.90 -43.95 -11.57
N GLU A 111 27.01 -43.46 -10.34
CA GLU A 111 25.87 -43.13 -9.48
C GLU A 111 25.13 -41.88 -9.99
N ILE A 112 23.79 -41.95 -10.04
CA ILE A 112 22.94 -40.80 -10.34
C ILE A 112 22.62 -40.02 -9.09
N THR A 113 22.73 -38.69 -9.18
CA THR A 113 22.15 -37.78 -8.20
C THR A 113 21.01 -37.00 -8.83
N VAL A 114 19.81 -37.08 -8.25
CA VAL A 114 18.63 -36.38 -8.75
C VAL A 114 18.60 -34.94 -8.24
N ASP A 115 18.52 -33.97 -9.15
CA ASP A 115 18.31 -32.56 -8.83
C ASP A 115 17.34 -31.89 -9.81
N ILE A 116 16.45 -31.03 -9.32
CA ILE A 116 15.45 -30.33 -10.14
C ILE A 116 15.33 -28.86 -9.74
N ALA A 117 14.94 -28.01 -10.69
CA ALA A 117 14.62 -26.61 -10.44
C ALA A 117 13.29 -26.22 -11.12
N PRO A 118 12.22 -25.92 -10.36
CA PRO A 118 11.05 -25.24 -10.92
C PRO A 118 11.37 -23.76 -11.16
N ASP A 119 10.80 -23.17 -12.22
CA ASP A 119 10.93 -21.73 -12.50
C ASP A 119 10.18 -20.85 -11.47
N LYS A 120 9.17 -21.42 -10.82
CA LYS A 120 8.40 -20.81 -9.72
C LYS A 120 7.82 -21.87 -8.79
N SER A 121 7.73 -21.54 -7.51
CA SER A 121 7.22 -22.43 -6.45
C SER A 121 5.93 -21.94 -5.80
N ASN A 122 5.57 -20.67 -5.96
CA ASN A 122 4.28 -20.13 -5.53
C ASN A 122 3.55 -19.63 -6.77
N ILE A 123 2.37 -20.18 -7.04
CA ILE A 123 1.59 -19.91 -8.24
C ILE A 123 0.12 -19.76 -7.90
N TYR A 124 -0.65 -19.32 -8.88
CA TYR A 124 -2.09 -19.30 -8.80
C TYR A 124 -2.75 -20.41 -9.61
N VAL A 125 -3.99 -20.75 -9.25
CA VAL A 125 -4.77 -21.77 -9.95
C VAL A 125 -4.82 -21.50 -11.48
N GLY A 126 -4.58 -22.55 -12.26
CA GLY A 126 -4.51 -22.52 -13.73
C GLY A 126 -3.17 -22.11 -14.31
N GLU A 127 -2.16 -21.77 -13.49
CA GLU A 127 -0.82 -21.45 -14.00
C GLU A 127 0.03 -22.70 -14.31
N THR A 128 0.99 -22.52 -15.21
CA THR A 128 1.99 -23.53 -15.60
C THR A 128 3.35 -23.26 -14.97
N VAL A 129 3.99 -24.31 -14.44
CA VAL A 129 5.37 -24.34 -13.93
C VAL A 129 6.26 -25.08 -14.92
N LYS A 130 7.45 -24.55 -15.19
CA LYS A 130 8.47 -25.22 -16.01
C LYS A 130 9.52 -25.84 -15.10
N PHE A 131 9.80 -27.12 -15.29
CA PHE A 131 10.81 -27.85 -14.52
C PHE A 131 12.07 -28.03 -15.35
N THR A 132 13.21 -27.81 -14.72
CA THR A 132 14.54 -28.08 -15.27
C THR A 132 15.18 -29.26 -14.54
N ASP A 133 15.65 -30.26 -15.27
CA ASP A 133 16.49 -31.34 -14.74
C ASP A 133 17.95 -30.88 -14.59
N ASN A 134 18.50 -31.01 -13.39
CA ASN A 134 19.89 -30.73 -13.05
C ASN A 134 20.62 -32.00 -12.55
N SER A 135 20.07 -33.18 -12.83
CA SER A 135 20.62 -34.44 -12.35
C SER A 135 22.01 -34.73 -12.95
N ASN A 136 22.88 -35.37 -12.16
CA ASN A 136 24.22 -35.80 -12.59
C ASN A 136 24.26 -37.31 -12.85
N GLY A 137 25.38 -37.78 -13.43
CA GLY A 137 25.57 -39.20 -13.73
C GLY A 137 25.13 -39.62 -15.15
N ASN A 138 25.14 -38.67 -16.09
CA ASN A 138 24.77 -38.87 -17.50
C ASN A 138 23.41 -39.55 -17.67
N PRO A 139 22.32 -38.93 -17.18
CA PRO A 139 21.00 -39.50 -17.26
C PRO A 139 20.53 -39.71 -18.70
N THR A 140 19.82 -40.80 -18.94
CA THR A 140 19.31 -41.18 -20.27
C THR A 140 17.79 -41.36 -20.31
N SER A 141 17.14 -41.43 -19.15
CA SER A 141 15.70 -41.57 -19.03
C SER A 141 15.19 -40.84 -17.79
N TRP A 142 13.98 -40.26 -17.89
CA TRP A 142 13.30 -39.52 -16.83
C TRP A 142 11.88 -40.05 -16.68
N PHE A 143 11.40 -40.11 -15.44
CA PHE A 143 10.00 -40.33 -15.13
C PHE A 143 9.59 -39.38 -14.00
N TRP A 144 8.74 -38.42 -14.36
CA TRP A 144 8.21 -37.42 -13.44
C TRP A 144 6.82 -37.83 -12.94
N ASN A 145 6.54 -37.56 -11.68
CA ASN A 145 5.20 -37.55 -11.10
C ASN A 145 4.93 -36.20 -10.43
N PHE A 146 3.91 -35.50 -10.90
CA PHE A 146 3.45 -34.20 -10.44
C PHE A 146 2.13 -34.37 -9.72
N GLN A 147 2.15 -34.49 -8.40
CA GLN A 147 0.93 -34.57 -7.61
C GLN A 147 0.03 -33.37 -7.90
N GLY A 148 -1.20 -33.59 -8.38
CA GLY A 148 -2.13 -32.50 -8.73
C GLY A 148 -1.78 -31.70 -10.00
N GLY A 149 -0.71 -32.07 -10.69
CA GLY A 149 -0.32 -31.49 -11.97
C GLY A 149 -1.12 -32.06 -13.14
N THR A 150 -1.25 -31.28 -14.21
CA THR A 150 -1.82 -31.69 -15.49
C THR A 150 -0.80 -31.39 -16.61
N PRO A 151 -0.22 -32.41 -17.27
CA PRO A 151 -0.37 -33.84 -16.98
C PRO A 151 0.23 -34.27 -15.63
N GLU A 152 -0.24 -35.39 -15.06
CA GLU A 152 0.23 -35.93 -13.77
C GLU A 152 1.62 -36.59 -13.88
N THR A 153 2.00 -37.06 -15.06
CA THR A 153 3.31 -37.68 -15.31
C THR A 153 3.93 -37.18 -16.61
N SER A 154 5.27 -37.27 -16.72
CA SER A 154 6.01 -36.95 -17.95
C SER A 154 7.30 -37.77 -18.05
N ASN A 155 7.75 -38.03 -19.28
CA ASN A 155 9.08 -38.60 -19.55
C ASN A 155 10.03 -37.59 -20.24
N GLU A 156 9.61 -36.33 -20.37
CA GLU A 156 10.46 -35.27 -20.91
C GLU A 156 11.55 -34.91 -19.90
N GLN A 157 12.73 -34.51 -20.37
CA GLN A 157 13.78 -34.02 -19.48
C GLN A 157 13.37 -32.73 -18.74
N ASN A 158 12.70 -31.80 -19.43
CA ASN A 158 12.31 -30.50 -18.89
C ASN A 158 10.81 -30.19 -19.15
N PRO A 159 9.88 -30.82 -18.41
CA PRO A 159 8.45 -30.71 -18.66
C PRO A 159 7.84 -29.38 -18.19
N SER A 160 6.68 -29.03 -18.76
CA SER A 160 5.84 -27.91 -18.32
C SER A 160 4.48 -28.40 -17.83
N ILE A 161 4.11 -28.07 -16.59
CA ILE A 161 2.96 -28.66 -15.89
C ILE A 161 2.01 -27.60 -15.38
N GLN A 162 0.72 -27.74 -15.67
CA GLN A 162 -0.32 -26.84 -15.18
C GLN A 162 -0.94 -27.36 -13.88
N TYR A 163 -1.17 -26.49 -12.91
CA TYR A 163 -1.88 -26.84 -11.67
C TYR A 163 -3.24 -26.17 -11.61
N ASN A 164 -4.31 -26.97 -11.58
CA ASN A 164 -5.69 -26.50 -11.70
C ASN A 164 -6.48 -26.53 -10.38
N THR A 165 -5.83 -26.88 -9.27
CA THR A 165 -6.44 -26.92 -7.93
C THR A 165 -5.55 -26.24 -6.90
N VAL A 166 -6.17 -25.59 -5.92
CA VAL A 166 -5.49 -24.96 -4.77
C VAL A 166 -4.91 -26.06 -3.89
N GLY A 167 -3.70 -25.86 -3.39
CA GLY A 167 -3.04 -26.83 -2.51
C GLY A 167 -1.52 -26.69 -2.50
N VAL A 168 -0.88 -27.60 -1.79
CA VAL A 168 0.57 -27.75 -1.73
C VAL A 168 0.90 -29.13 -2.30
N PHE A 169 1.78 -29.16 -3.28
CA PHE A 169 2.03 -30.33 -4.11
C PHE A 169 3.51 -30.72 -4.11
N SER A 170 3.75 -32.02 -3.96
CA SER A 170 5.08 -32.61 -4.07
C SER A 170 5.37 -33.04 -5.51
N VAL A 171 6.65 -33.07 -5.88
CA VAL A 171 7.11 -33.54 -7.19
C VAL A 171 8.11 -34.67 -6.99
N THR A 172 7.93 -35.77 -7.72
CA THR A 172 8.87 -36.89 -7.72
C THR A 172 9.53 -37.00 -9.08
N LEU A 173 10.85 -37.17 -9.09
CA LEU A 173 11.61 -37.48 -10.28
C LEU A 173 12.40 -38.77 -10.06
N THR A 174 12.23 -39.73 -10.97
CA THR A 174 13.08 -40.91 -11.15
C THR A 174 13.93 -40.71 -12.40
N VAL A 175 15.23 -40.90 -12.27
CA VAL A 175 16.21 -40.75 -13.36
C VAL A 175 17.08 -41.98 -13.44
N SER A 176 17.34 -42.47 -14.65
CA SER A 176 18.21 -43.63 -14.88
C SER A 176 19.23 -43.41 -16.00
N ASN A 177 20.35 -44.09 -15.87
CA ASN A 177 21.37 -44.27 -16.90
C ASN A 177 21.44 -45.79 -17.23
N GLN A 178 22.48 -46.22 -17.93
CA GLN A 178 22.63 -47.63 -18.30
C GLN A 178 22.95 -48.56 -17.11
N GLU A 179 23.31 -48.01 -15.95
CA GLU A 179 23.91 -48.73 -14.82
C GLU A 179 23.12 -48.58 -13.52
N THR A 180 22.60 -47.38 -13.24
CA THR A 180 21.94 -47.01 -12.00
C THR A 180 20.65 -46.24 -12.25
N GLU A 181 19.79 -46.24 -11.23
CA GLU A 181 18.55 -45.46 -11.16
C GLU A 181 18.47 -44.82 -9.78
N ALA A 182 18.03 -43.56 -9.74
CA ALA A 182 17.78 -42.84 -8.50
C ALA A 182 16.42 -42.14 -8.56
N THR A 183 15.73 -42.09 -7.41
CA THR A 183 14.45 -41.40 -7.26
C THR A 183 14.55 -40.41 -6.11
N LYS A 184 13.98 -39.21 -6.29
CA LYS A 184 13.89 -38.21 -5.23
C LYS A 184 12.51 -37.55 -5.21
N VAL A 185 11.96 -37.42 -4.01
CA VAL A 185 10.71 -36.70 -3.74
C VAL A 185 11.04 -35.32 -3.19
N TYR A 186 10.46 -34.29 -3.80
CA TYR A 186 10.53 -32.91 -3.38
C TYR A 186 9.20 -32.55 -2.72
N GLU A 187 9.18 -32.68 -1.40
CA GLU A 187 7.98 -32.45 -0.61
C GLU A 187 7.57 -30.97 -0.63
N ASN A 188 6.27 -30.71 -0.83
CA ASN A 188 5.69 -29.36 -0.78
C ASN A 188 6.38 -28.35 -1.71
N LEU A 189 6.83 -28.79 -2.89
CA LEU A 189 7.61 -27.97 -3.80
C LEU A 189 6.81 -26.83 -4.43
N ILE A 190 5.53 -27.08 -4.74
CA ILE A 190 4.64 -26.13 -5.43
C ILE A 190 3.46 -25.78 -4.52
N THR A 191 3.29 -24.50 -4.21
CA THR A 191 2.12 -23.94 -3.53
C THR A 191 1.23 -23.24 -4.56
N VAL A 192 -0.03 -23.64 -4.63
CA VAL A 192 -1.05 -23.09 -5.52
C VAL A 192 -2.11 -22.39 -4.69
N GLU A 193 -2.21 -21.08 -4.87
CA GLU A 193 -3.23 -20.25 -4.23
C GLU A 193 -4.41 -19.98 -5.17
N ASP A 194 -5.55 -19.61 -4.59
CA ASP A 194 -6.71 -19.20 -5.38
C ASP A 194 -6.50 -17.80 -5.99
N LYS A 195 -7.02 -17.58 -7.19
CA LYS A 195 -7.08 -16.25 -7.83
C LYS A 195 -8.25 -15.44 -7.34
N LEU A 196 -9.30 -16.09 -6.85
CA LEU A 196 -10.57 -15.43 -6.57
C LEU A 196 -10.51 -14.69 -5.23
N VAL A 197 -10.40 -13.36 -5.30
CA VAL A 197 -10.81 -12.49 -4.20
C VAL A 197 -12.32 -12.61 -4.07
N VAL A 198 -12.82 -13.05 -2.91
CA VAL A 198 -14.26 -12.97 -2.64
C VAL A 198 -14.52 -11.58 -2.09
N ILE A 199 -15.16 -10.72 -2.88
CA ILE A 199 -15.41 -9.33 -2.52
C ILE A 199 -16.67 -9.24 -1.66
N ASP A 200 -16.53 -8.61 -0.51
CA ASP A 200 -17.67 -8.16 0.28
C ASP A 200 -17.31 -6.92 1.09
N PHE A 201 -18.32 -6.21 1.54
CA PHE A 201 -18.16 -5.08 2.44
C PHE A 201 -19.37 -4.88 3.34
N THR A 202 -19.17 -4.21 4.46
CA THR A 202 -20.26 -3.77 5.34
C THR A 202 -20.17 -2.28 5.64
N SER A 203 -21.20 -1.76 6.29
CA SER A 203 -21.18 -0.43 6.89
C SER A 203 -21.66 -0.51 8.34
N ASN A 204 -21.30 0.49 9.15
CA ASN A 204 -21.78 0.58 10.53
C ASN A 204 -23.29 0.83 10.61
N ASN A 205 -23.87 1.52 9.62
CA ASN A 205 -25.29 1.77 9.48
C ASN A 205 -25.69 1.68 8.02
N THR A 206 -26.88 1.16 7.75
CA THR A 206 -27.52 1.17 6.42
C THR A 206 -28.71 2.13 6.37
N VAL A 207 -29.16 2.64 7.51
CA VAL A 207 -30.18 3.69 7.61
C VAL A 207 -29.63 4.82 8.46
N VAL A 208 -29.55 6.03 7.91
CA VAL A 208 -29.04 7.22 8.61
C VAL A 208 -29.83 8.48 8.26
N THR A 209 -29.83 9.47 9.15
CA THR A 209 -30.34 10.80 8.81
C THR A 209 -29.33 11.55 7.94
N ALA A 210 -29.81 12.35 6.98
CA ALA A 210 -28.98 13.21 6.13
C ALA A 210 -27.96 14.03 6.95
N GLY A 211 -26.71 14.04 6.49
CA GLY A 211 -25.57 14.71 7.12
C GLY A 211 -24.77 13.84 8.09
N ARG A 212 -25.21 12.61 8.41
CA ARG A 212 -24.45 11.72 9.31
C ARG A 212 -23.40 10.91 8.55
N ASN A 213 -22.27 10.70 9.22
CA ASN A 213 -21.18 9.87 8.73
C ASN A 213 -21.53 8.38 8.81
N ILE A 214 -21.12 7.65 7.79
CA ILE A 214 -21.19 6.19 7.65
C ILE A 214 -19.77 5.69 7.45
N SER A 215 -19.36 4.73 8.26
CA SER A 215 -18.09 4.03 8.09
C SER A 215 -18.34 2.76 7.30
N PHE A 216 -17.58 2.56 6.24
CA PHE A 216 -17.56 1.34 5.43
C PHE A 216 -16.36 0.50 5.80
N PHE A 217 -16.52 -0.83 5.72
CA PHE A 217 -15.50 -1.81 6.09
C PHE A 217 -15.34 -2.82 4.96
N ASP A 218 -14.12 -2.99 4.49
CA ASP A 218 -13.78 -4.05 3.55
C ASP A 218 -13.77 -5.42 4.26
N ASN A 219 -14.52 -6.38 3.71
CA ASN A 219 -14.52 -7.78 4.18
C ASN A 219 -14.02 -8.73 3.08
N SER A 220 -13.34 -8.21 2.06
CA SER A 220 -12.83 -9.03 0.96
C SER A 220 -11.80 -10.05 1.45
N THR A 221 -11.84 -11.26 0.91
CA THR A 221 -10.88 -12.32 1.26
C THR A 221 -9.64 -12.28 0.38
N ASN A 222 -8.63 -13.10 0.67
CA ASN A 222 -7.41 -13.23 -0.15
C ASN A 222 -6.55 -11.93 -0.24
N ASN A 223 -6.66 -11.06 0.76
CA ASN A 223 -5.82 -9.87 1.00
C ASN A 223 -5.62 -9.00 -0.26
N PRO A 224 -6.65 -8.27 -0.72
CA PRO A 224 -6.52 -7.36 -1.87
C PRO A 224 -5.44 -6.29 -1.64
N ASP A 225 -4.82 -5.84 -2.73
CA ASP A 225 -3.74 -4.85 -2.70
C ASP A 225 -4.26 -3.41 -2.87
N LYS A 226 -5.45 -3.24 -3.47
CA LYS A 226 -6.05 -1.94 -3.80
C LYS A 226 -7.58 -2.00 -3.69
N TRP A 227 -8.17 -0.86 -3.31
CA TRP A 227 -9.62 -0.62 -3.23
C TRP A 227 -10.00 0.59 -4.07
N GLU A 228 -11.11 0.50 -4.77
CA GLU A 228 -11.75 1.60 -5.50
C GLU A 228 -13.24 1.63 -5.14
N TRP A 229 -13.61 2.55 -4.26
CA TRP A 229 -14.98 2.75 -3.83
C TRP A 229 -15.69 3.79 -4.69
N THR A 230 -16.98 3.56 -4.96
CA THR A 230 -17.89 4.56 -5.53
C THR A 230 -19.16 4.66 -4.70
N PHE A 231 -19.47 5.87 -4.25
CA PHE A 231 -20.64 6.20 -3.43
C PHE A 231 -21.57 7.10 -4.24
N GLU A 232 -22.63 6.52 -4.82
CA GLU A 232 -23.63 7.29 -5.57
C GLU A 232 -24.23 8.36 -4.68
N GLY A 233 -24.11 9.65 -4.99
CA GLY A 233 -24.66 10.74 -4.16
C GLY A 233 -23.94 10.98 -2.83
N GLY A 234 -22.94 10.17 -2.49
CA GLY A 234 -22.10 10.32 -1.31
C GLY A 234 -21.04 11.40 -1.46
N SER A 235 -20.50 11.84 -0.32
CA SER A 235 -19.34 12.72 -0.26
C SER A 235 -18.33 12.16 0.75
N PRO A 236 -17.08 11.87 0.34
CA PRO A 236 -16.59 11.94 -1.04
C PRO A 236 -17.33 10.95 -1.97
N LYS A 237 -17.36 11.24 -3.29
CA LYS A 237 -18.00 10.37 -4.29
C LYS A 237 -17.23 9.07 -4.54
N THR A 238 -15.92 9.09 -4.30
CA THR A 238 -15.01 7.96 -4.48
C THR A 238 -13.98 7.93 -3.35
N SER A 239 -13.40 6.76 -3.09
CA SER A 239 -12.28 6.62 -2.15
C SER A 239 -11.39 5.45 -2.55
N ASN A 240 -10.09 5.55 -2.23
CA ASN A 240 -9.13 4.46 -2.38
C ASN A 240 -8.64 3.93 -1.01
N GLN A 241 -9.27 4.37 0.08
CA GLN A 241 -9.02 3.83 1.42
C GLN A 241 -9.67 2.46 1.52
N GLN A 242 -9.07 1.55 2.30
CA GLN A 242 -9.69 0.26 2.63
C GLN A 242 -11.03 0.47 3.34
N ASP A 243 -11.04 1.28 4.41
CA ASP A 243 -12.23 1.56 5.23
C ASP A 243 -12.59 3.06 5.20
N PRO A 244 -13.31 3.53 4.18
CA PRO A 244 -13.64 4.95 4.04
C PRO A 244 -14.80 5.39 4.95
N VAL A 245 -14.82 6.69 5.26
CA VAL A 245 -15.96 7.36 5.90
C VAL A 245 -16.63 8.28 4.88
N VAL A 246 -17.96 8.14 4.75
CA VAL A 246 -18.77 8.84 3.75
C VAL A 246 -20.05 9.35 4.39
N TYR A 247 -20.60 10.45 3.88
CA TYR A 247 -21.90 10.95 4.30
C TYR A 247 -22.73 11.35 3.08
N TYR A 248 -24.03 11.53 3.31
CA TYR A 248 -25.03 11.89 2.31
C TYR A 248 -25.86 13.05 2.84
N THR A 249 -26.01 14.12 2.06
CA THR A 249 -26.79 15.31 2.49
C THR A 249 -28.18 15.37 1.86
N VAL A 250 -28.49 14.45 0.96
CA VAL A 250 -29.80 14.37 0.30
C VAL A 250 -30.47 13.07 0.74
N PRO A 251 -31.76 13.09 1.13
CA PRO A 251 -32.50 11.87 1.44
C PRO A 251 -32.72 11.01 0.19
N GLY A 252 -32.70 9.70 0.35
CA GLY A 252 -32.86 8.74 -0.74
C GLY A 252 -32.28 7.37 -0.41
N GLU A 253 -32.38 6.44 -1.38
CA GLU A 253 -31.67 5.16 -1.32
C GLU A 253 -30.51 5.22 -2.31
N TYR A 254 -29.33 4.76 -1.88
CA TYR A 254 -28.10 4.88 -2.65
C TYR A 254 -27.41 3.54 -2.78
N GLN A 255 -26.87 3.27 -3.97
CA GLN A 255 -25.98 2.13 -4.17
C GLN A 255 -24.55 2.45 -3.71
N VAL A 256 -23.83 1.41 -3.33
CA VAL A 256 -22.39 1.47 -3.04
C VAL A 256 -21.68 0.39 -3.84
N LYS A 257 -20.59 0.78 -4.49
CA LYS A 257 -19.74 -0.12 -5.27
C LYS A 257 -18.36 -0.18 -4.66
N LEU A 258 -17.82 -1.39 -4.55
CA LEU A 258 -16.44 -1.66 -4.22
C LEU A 258 -15.84 -2.50 -5.35
N LYS A 259 -14.73 -2.02 -5.91
CA LYS A 259 -13.84 -2.79 -6.78
C LYS A 259 -12.53 -3.02 -6.03
N VAL A 260 -11.98 -4.22 -6.09
CA VAL A 260 -10.69 -4.55 -5.49
C VAL A 260 -9.77 -5.19 -6.51
N THR A 261 -8.46 -5.03 -6.30
CA THR A 261 -7.42 -5.60 -7.16
C THR A 261 -6.46 -6.44 -6.35
N LYS A 262 -6.10 -7.62 -6.86
CA LYS A 262 -5.04 -8.49 -6.33
C LYS A 262 -4.19 -9.04 -7.47
N ASN A 263 -2.90 -8.73 -7.52
CA ASN A 263 -1.97 -9.27 -8.54
C ASN A 263 -2.53 -9.24 -9.98
N ASP A 264 -3.00 -8.07 -10.41
CA ASP A 264 -3.63 -7.80 -11.71
C ASP A 264 -5.01 -8.45 -11.96
N TYR A 265 -5.53 -9.25 -11.02
CA TYR A 265 -6.93 -9.66 -11.00
C TYR A 265 -7.78 -8.55 -10.39
N GLU A 266 -8.90 -8.22 -11.05
CA GLU A 266 -9.88 -7.26 -10.58
C GLU A 266 -11.25 -7.93 -10.51
N ASP A 267 -12.00 -7.62 -9.45
CA ASP A 267 -13.40 -7.97 -9.36
C ASP A 267 -14.16 -6.81 -8.69
N GLU A 268 -15.49 -6.79 -8.82
CA GLU A 268 -16.33 -5.73 -8.25
C GLU A 268 -17.66 -6.24 -7.71
N ILE A 269 -18.14 -5.59 -6.64
CA ILE A 269 -19.48 -5.81 -6.09
C ILE A 269 -20.23 -4.49 -6.00
N ILE A 270 -21.52 -4.53 -6.34
CA ILE A 270 -22.46 -3.41 -6.22
C ILE A 270 -23.60 -3.85 -5.30
N LYS A 271 -23.77 -3.15 -4.18
CA LYS A 271 -24.96 -3.29 -3.33
C LYS A 271 -25.93 -2.16 -3.68
N THR A 272 -27.00 -2.49 -4.41
CA THR A 272 -28.07 -1.57 -4.78
C THR A 272 -28.93 -1.21 -3.58
N ASN A 273 -29.37 0.05 -3.47
CA ASN A 273 -30.18 0.56 -2.35
C ASN A 273 -29.60 0.20 -0.97
N TYR A 274 -28.28 0.17 -0.86
CA TYR A 274 -27.58 -0.30 0.33
C TYR A 274 -27.69 0.69 1.49
N ILE A 275 -27.64 1.98 1.19
CA ILE A 275 -27.77 3.06 2.18
C ILE A 275 -29.09 3.79 1.96
N LYS A 276 -29.94 3.80 2.99
CA LYS A 276 -31.13 4.64 3.07
C LYS A 276 -30.84 5.87 3.92
N VAL A 277 -30.97 7.04 3.31
CA VAL A 277 -30.78 8.34 3.94
C VAL A 277 -32.15 8.96 4.17
N GLU A 278 -32.48 9.17 5.42
CA GLU A 278 -33.75 9.78 5.83
C GLU A 278 -33.59 11.29 5.95
N ALA A 279 -34.67 12.01 5.64
CA ALA A 279 -34.71 13.46 5.82
C ALA A 279 -34.46 13.83 7.28
N MET A 280 -33.75 14.93 7.49
CA MET A 280 -33.78 15.59 8.78
C MET A 280 -35.20 16.06 9.04
N THR A 281 -35.75 15.78 10.22
CA THR A 281 -37.14 16.14 10.58
C THR A 281 -37.21 17.14 11.72
N LYS A 282 -36.06 17.46 12.32
CA LYS A 282 -35.93 18.41 13.43
C LYS A 282 -34.67 19.24 13.24
N PRO A 283 -34.67 20.50 13.69
CA PRO A 283 -33.47 21.32 13.68
C PRO A 283 -32.29 20.62 14.37
N PRO A 284 -31.06 20.72 13.83
CA PRO A 284 -29.89 20.10 14.43
C PRO A 284 -29.40 20.80 15.71
N PHE A 285 -29.84 22.04 15.97
CA PHE A 285 -29.47 22.82 17.17
C PHE A 285 -30.72 23.22 17.96
N GLU A 286 -30.61 23.17 19.28
CA GLU A 286 -31.62 23.69 20.20
C GLU A 286 -31.31 25.16 20.56
N GLY A 287 -32.34 26.00 20.64
CA GLY A 287 -32.21 27.43 20.98
C GLY A 287 -31.57 28.26 19.86
N THR A 288 -30.99 29.41 20.22
CA THR A 288 -30.13 30.18 19.30
C THR A 288 -28.86 29.41 19.00
N VAL A 289 -28.46 29.45 17.74
CA VAL A 289 -27.26 28.78 17.28
C VAL A 289 -26.03 29.52 17.77
N PHE A 290 -25.30 28.87 18.68
CA PHE A 290 -23.91 29.19 18.98
C PHE A 290 -23.05 27.99 18.56
N ILE A 291 -23.11 27.62 17.27
CA ILE A 291 -22.66 26.34 16.69
C ILE A 291 -21.25 25.90 17.08
N ALA A 292 -20.35 26.83 17.37
CA ALA A 292 -19.05 26.54 17.95
C ALA A 292 -18.58 27.83 18.61
N PRO A 293 -18.14 27.80 19.87
CA PRO A 293 -17.42 28.94 20.39
C PRO A 293 -16.19 29.19 19.51
N ASP A 294 -15.84 30.46 19.34
CA ASP A 294 -14.66 30.94 18.66
C ASP A 294 -14.61 30.71 17.12
N ILE A 295 -15.74 30.77 16.43
CA ILE A 295 -15.76 30.88 14.95
C ILE A 295 -15.00 32.14 14.53
N ILE A 296 -15.11 33.23 15.30
CA ILE A 296 -14.20 34.38 15.26
C ILE A 296 -13.56 34.53 16.64
N LYS A 297 -12.24 34.71 16.67
CA LYS A 297 -11.44 34.80 17.91
C LYS A 297 -10.95 36.21 18.15
N GLU A 298 -10.55 36.48 19.39
CA GLU A 298 -9.88 37.74 19.75
C GLU A 298 -8.62 38.01 18.89
N SER A 299 -7.91 36.94 18.51
CA SER A 299 -6.72 36.99 17.65
C SER A 299 -7.01 37.27 16.18
N ASP A 300 -8.27 37.20 15.74
CA ASP A 300 -8.63 37.45 14.35
C ASP A 300 -8.56 38.95 14.04
N PRO A 301 -8.23 39.33 12.78
CA PRO A 301 -8.09 40.74 12.40
C PRO A 301 -9.38 41.53 12.65
N THR A 302 -9.20 42.78 13.08
CA THR A 302 -10.29 43.74 13.24
C THR A 302 -10.13 44.90 12.28
N THR A 303 -11.25 45.39 11.77
CA THR A 303 -11.33 46.61 10.96
C THR A 303 -11.44 47.87 11.81
N TYR A 304 -11.56 47.71 13.13
CA TYR A 304 -11.59 48.82 14.09
C TYR A 304 -10.28 49.60 14.04
N ILE A 305 -10.39 50.94 13.92
CA ILE A 305 -9.25 51.85 13.85
C ILE A 305 -9.09 52.62 15.15
N LYS A 306 -10.17 53.29 15.61
CA LYS A 306 -10.13 54.17 16.79
C LYS A 306 -11.51 54.47 17.35
N ALA A 307 -11.52 54.94 18.60
CA ALA A 307 -12.66 55.54 19.27
C ALA A 307 -12.35 57.00 19.64
N GLU A 308 -13.31 57.90 19.42
CA GLU A 308 -13.19 59.31 19.76
C GLU A 308 -14.40 59.77 20.57
N SER A 309 -14.18 60.24 21.80
CA SER A 309 -15.25 60.76 22.65
C SER A 309 -15.77 62.10 22.11
N VAL A 310 -17.08 62.20 21.95
CA VAL A 310 -17.80 63.39 21.47
C VAL A 310 -18.42 64.18 22.63
N GLY A 311 -18.38 63.63 23.85
CA GLY A 311 -19.00 64.19 25.04
C GLY A 311 -20.32 63.53 25.38
N LYS A 312 -21.23 64.26 26.02
CA LYS A 312 -22.57 63.77 26.39
C LYS A 312 -23.64 64.35 25.48
N GLY A 313 -24.67 63.56 25.18
CA GLY A 313 -25.82 64.01 24.41
C GLY A 313 -27.07 63.19 24.69
N LYS A 314 -28.24 63.82 24.47
CA LYS A 314 -29.53 63.16 24.58
C LYS A 314 -29.74 62.17 23.44
N LYS A 315 -30.07 60.92 23.77
CA LYS A 315 -30.39 59.85 22.84
C LYS A 315 -31.60 59.06 23.31
N THR A 316 -32.39 58.57 22.36
CA THR A 316 -33.48 57.63 22.62
C THR A 316 -32.99 56.22 22.32
N VAL A 317 -32.93 55.37 23.33
CA VAL A 317 -32.44 53.98 23.21
C VAL A 317 -33.47 53.02 23.81
N PHE A 318 -33.46 51.76 23.38
CA PHE A 318 -34.27 50.72 24.01
C PHE A 318 -33.51 50.11 25.19
N ASP A 319 -34.14 50.05 26.37
CA ASP A 319 -33.54 49.48 27.57
C ASP A 319 -34.33 48.24 28.01
N ARG A 320 -33.73 47.06 27.83
CA ARG A 320 -34.35 45.75 28.16
C ARG A 320 -34.65 45.60 29.65
N ARG A 321 -33.95 46.32 30.53
CA ARG A 321 -34.17 46.27 31.99
C ARG A 321 -35.53 46.82 32.38
N VAL A 322 -36.05 47.75 31.57
CA VAL A 322 -37.37 48.37 31.75
C VAL A 322 -38.35 48.06 30.62
N GLY A 323 -37.91 47.33 29.59
CA GLY A 323 -38.74 46.86 28.48
C GLY A 323 -39.33 47.97 27.61
N LYS A 324 -38.66 49.13 27.51
CA LYS A 324 -39.18 50.28 26.75
C LYS A 324 -38.09 51.20 26.23
N TRP A 325 -38.47 52.07 25.31
CA TRP A 325 -37.66 53.20 24.86
C TRP A 325 -37.54 54.27 25.95
N ILE A 326 -36.32 54.76 26.16
CA ILE A 326 -35.99 55.78 27.15
C ILE A 326 -35.12 56.87 26.52
N GLU A 327 -35.27 58.11 26.98
CA GLU A 327 -34.31 59.18 26.70
C GLU A 327 -33.24 59.20 27.78
N ILE A 328 -31.97 59.15 27.38
CA ILE A 328 -30.81 59.20 28.27
C ILE A 328 -29.83 60.28 27.81
N ASN A 329 -29.12 60.88 28.76
CA ASN A 329 -27.97 61.74 28.46
C ASN A 329 -26.70 60.88 28.37
N ALA A 330 -26.55 60.17 27.26
CA ALA A 330 -25.53 59.17 27.03
C ALA A 330 -24.13 59.77 26.83
N HIS A 331 -23.10 58.98 27.11
CA HIS A 331 -21.76 59.22 26.59
C HIS A 331 -21.75 58.82 25.11
N LEU A 332 -21.29 59.71 24.24
CA LEU A 332 -21.25 59.50 22.81
C LEU A 332 -19.80 59.31 22.37
N ILE A 333 -19.51 58.17 21.77
CA ILE A 333 -18.18 57.81 21.29
C ILE A 333 -18.29 57.39 19.83
N ASN A 334 -17.56 58.06 18.94
CA ASN A 334 -17.52 57.69 17.53
C ASN A 334 -16.49 56.57 17.33
N LEU A 335 -16.93 55.46 16.75
CA LEU A 335 -16.11 54.31 16.40
C LEU A 335 -15.82 54.36 14.90
N THR A 336 -14.53 54.37 14.55
CA THR A 336 -14.06 54.40 13.16
C THR A 336 -13.59 53.02 12.75
N TYR A 337 -14.04 52.57 11.59
CA TYR A 337 -13.70 51.30 10.99
C TYR A 337 -13.14 51.53 9.58
N GLU A 338 -12.23 50.68 9.15
CA GLU A 338 -11.65 50.77 7.80
C GLU A 338 -12.74 50.62 6.73
N GLY A 339 -12.88 51.60 5.83
CA GLY A 339 -13.82 51.51 4.70
C GLY A 339 -15.28 51.29 5.09
N GLN A 340 -15.70 51.78 6.25
CA GLN A 340 -17.08 51.74 6.76
C GLN A 340 -17.48 53.13 7.29
N LYS A 341 -18.78 53.36 7.41
CA LYS A 341 -19.30 54.57 8.06
C LYS A 341 -18.93 54.56 9.55
N VAL A 342 -18.90 55.75 10.16
CA VAL A 342 -18.75 55.87 11.61
C VAL A 342 -19.97 55.27 12.30
N ILE A 343 -19.74 54.40 13.28
CA ILE A 343 -20.77 53.86 14.18
C ILE A 343 -20.65 54.60 15.50
N GLN A 344 -21.74 55.11 16.05
CA GLN A 344 -21.72 55.81 17.33
C GLN A 344 -22.06 54.86 18.48
N ALA A 345 -21.12 54.64 19.39
CA ALA A 345 -21.43 54.03 20.67
C ALA A 345 -22.17 55.05 21.55
N VAL A 346 -23.41 54.68 21.91
CA VAL A 346 -24.31 55.41 22.81
C VAL A 346 -24.29 54.66 24.15
N VAL A 347 -23.39 55.09 25.04
CA VAL A 347 -23.15 54.40 26.31
C VAL A 347 -23.97 55.06 27.41
N ASN A 348 -24.71 54.25 28.18
CA ASN A 348 -25.61 54.71 29.22
C ASN A 348 -24.89 55.60 30.27
N PRO A 349 -25.53 56.65 30.82
CA PRO A 349 -24.93 57.52 31.83
C PRO A 349 -24.53 56.84 33.16
N GLU A 350 -24.89 55.57 33.36
CA GLU A 350 -24.45 54.76 34.50
C GLU A 350 -22.97 54.34 34.46
N PHE A 351 -22.30 54.55 33.34
CA PHE A 351 -20.84 54.41 33.20
C PHE A 351 -20.17 55.74 33.54
N THR A 352 -18.98 55.70 34.13
CA THR A 352 -18.12 56.90 34.14
C THR A 352 -17.65 57.22 32.72
N SER A 353 -17.17 58.45 32.46
CA SER A 353 -16.67 58.79 31.12
C SER A 353 -15.51 57.90 30.66
N GLU A 354 -14.66 57.47 31.59
CA GLU A 354 -13.55 56.56 31.31
C GLU A 354 -14.07 55.15 31.02
N GLU A 355 -14.94 54.62 31.89
CA GLU A 355 -15.59 53.33 31.68
C GLU A 355 -16.30 53.29 30.32
N ALA A 356 -17.04 54.35 29.99
CA ALA A 356 -17.79 54.43 28.73
C ALA A 356 -16.87 54.36 27.50
N LEU A 357 -15.73 55.05 27.54
CA LEU A 357 -14.76 55.00 26.45
C LEU A 357 -14.13 53.60 26.33
N GLN A 358 -13.70 53.00 27.45
CA GLN A 358 -13.10 51.67 27.45
C GLN A 358 -14.08 50.58 26.98
N THR A 359 -15.33 50.63 27.45
CA THR A 359 -16.38 49.71 27.00
C THR A 359 -16.70 49.89 25.51
N ALA A 360 -16.72 51.12 25.01
CA ALA A 360 -16.91 51.40 23.58
C ALA A 360 -15.73 50.90 22.72
N ILE A 361 -14.48 51.03 23.20
CA ILE A 361 -13.29 50.47 22.54
C ILE A 361 -13.39 48.95 22.49
N HIS A 362 -13.73 48.32 23.61
CA HIS A 362 -13.80 46.86 23.74
C HIS A 362 -14.80 46.25 22.75
N TYR A 363 -16.08 46.62 22.84
CA TYR A 363 -17.08 46.10 21.90
C TYR A 363 -16.90 46.61 20.48
N GLY A 364 -16.42 47.85 20.32
CA GLY A 364 -16.09 48.40 19.01
C GLY A 364 -15.05 47.54 18.28
N THR A 365 -14.04 47.04 19.01
CA THR A 365 -13.01 46.14 18.49
C THR A 365 -13.59 44.81 18.04
N SER A 366 -14.44 44.16 18.87
CA SER A 366 -15.11 42.90 18.54
C SER A 366 -16.06 43.03 17.34
N VAL A 367 -16.87 44.09 17.28
CA VAL A 367 -17.70 44.41 16.11
C VAL A 367 -16.85 44.59 14.86
N GLY A 368 -15.62 45.11 14.99
CA GLY A 368 -14.70 45.25 13.87
C GLY A 368 -14.16 43.93 13.32
N ARG A 369 -14.27 42.82 14.06
CA ARG A 369 -13.82 41.48 13.62
C ARG A 369 -14.86 40.76 12.77
N ILE A 370 -16.14 41.12 12.87
CA ILE A 370 -17.18 40.50 12.04
C ILE A 370 -17.16 41.10 10.62
N PRO A 371 -17.65 40.36 9.60
CA PRO A 371 -17.68 40.88 8.23
C PRO A 371 -18.37 42.21 8.06
N LYS A 372 -17.77 43.10 7.25
CA LYS A 372 -18.29 44.46 6.99
C LYS A 372 -19.75 44.49 6.54
N PHE A 373 -20.20 43.49 5.78
CA PHE A 373 -21.58 43.44 5.29
C PHE A 373 -22.63 43.28 6.40
N LEU A 374 -22.25 42.76 7.57
CA LEU A 374 -23.12 42.60 8.74
C LEU A 374 -23.22 43.87 9.59
N ILE A 375 -22.32 44.83 9.39
CA ILE A 375 -22.33 46.11 10.10
C ILE A 375 -22.63 47.31 9.19
N LYS A 376 -22.86 47.08 7.89
CA LYS A 376 -23.08 48.15 6.89
C LYS A 376 -24.24 49.07 7.26
N ASP A 377 -25.29 48.52 7.89
CA ASP A 377 -26.50 49.23 8.26
C ASP A 377 -26.53 49.61 9.75
N VAL A 378 -25.52 49.23 10.54
CA VAL A 378 -25.41 49.60 11.97
C VAL A 378 -24.95 51.06 12.08
N ASN A 379 -25.79 51.91 12.64
CA ASN A 379 -25.50 53.32 12.95
C ASN A 379 -25.03 53.50 14.40
N GLU A 380 -25.59 52.73 15.33
CA GLU A 380 -25.36 52.91 16.77
C GLU A 380 -25.09 51.59 17.51
N LEU A 381 -24.22 51.64 18.52
CA LEU A 381 -24.10 50.59 19.53
C LEU A 381 -24.68 51.12 20.84
N TRP A 382 -25.79 50.55 21.31
CA TRP A 382 -26.41 50.95 22.58
C TRP A 382 -25.84 50.09 23.70
N ILE A 383 -25.19 50.70 24.69
CA ILE A 383 -24.45 49.97 25.71
C ILE A 383 -25.01 50.29 27.10
N HIS A 384 -25.50 49.26 27.78
CA HIS A 384 -26.09 49.30 29.12
C HIS A 384 -25.37 48.33 30.06
N LYS A 385 -25.36 48.60 31.38
CA LYS A 385 -25.00 47.59 32.38
C LYS A 385 -26.15 46.60 32.56
N GLY A 386 -25.87 45.37 32.96
CA GLY A 386 -26.88 44.34 33.25
C GLY A 386 -26.67 43.05 32.48
N LYS A 387 -27.45 42.03 32.85
CA LYS A 387 -27.44 40.69 32.26
C LYS A 387 -28.73 40.44 31.47
N TYR A 388 -28.77 40.93 30.23
CA TYR A 388 -29.88 40.73 29.29
C TYR A 388 -29.31 40.40 27.90
N PRO A 389 -30.03 39.61 27.08
CA PRO A 389 -29.57 39.28 25.73
C PRO A 389 -29.27 40.52 24.88
N PHE A 390 -28.35 40.37 23.93
CA PHE A 390 -28.11 41.39 22.92
C PHE A 390 -29.35 41.56 22.04
N GLY A 391 -29.37 42.59 21.19
CA GLY A 391 -30.44 42.75 20.22
C GLY A 391 -30.04 43.61 19.04
N GLY A 392 -30.47 43.23 17.85
CA GLY A 392 -30.26 43.94 16.60
C GLY A 392 -31.56 44.53 16.07
N GLY A 393 -31.43 45.53 15.20
CA GLY A 393 -32.56 46.20 14.56
C GLY A 393 -32.58 47.71 14.79
N ASN A 394 -33.44 48.43 14.08
CA ASN A 394 -33.46 49.90 14.06
C ASN A 394 -32.06 50.50 13.80
N ASN A 395 -31.31 49.89 12.88
CA ASN A 395 -29.94 50.27 12.55
C ASN A 395 -29.01 50.32 13.78
N SER A 396 -29.24 49.49 14.79
CA SER A 396 -28.50 49.52 16.05
C SER A 396 -28.24 48.12 16.59
N ILE A 397 -27.18 47.98 17.39
CA ILE A 397 -26.91 46.77 18.18
C ILE A 397 -26.93 47.15 19.67
N LEU A 398 -27.81 46.50 20.43
CA LEU A 398 -27.98 46.64 21.87
C LEU A 398 -27.11 45.63 22.61
N ILE A 399 -26.32 46.14 23.55
CA ILE A 399 -25.33 45.41 24.33
C ILE A 399 -25.63 45.63 25.82
N HIS A 400 -25.65 44.54 26.55
CA HIS A 400 -25.68 44.54 28.01
C HIS A 400 -24.39 43.93 28.54
N THR A 401 -23.60 44.69 29.30
CA THR A 401 -22.20 44.35 29.55
C THR A 401 -22.00 43.06 30.34
N ASP A 402 -22.90 42.73 31.27
CA ASP A 402 -22.75 41.52 32.08
C ASP A 402 -23.11 40.27 31.24
N GLN A 403 -24.07 40.39 30.30
CA GLN A 403 -24.33 39.34 29.32
C GLN A 403 -23.18 39.22 28.30
N GLY A 404 -22.62 40.36 27.87
CA GLY A 404 -21.49 40.38 26.95
C GLY A 404 -20.26 39.71 27.56
N LYS A 405 -20.04 39.86 28.87
CA LYS A 405 -18.99 39.13 29.59
C LYS A 405 -19.20 37.62 29.54
N GLU A 406 -20.43 37.14 29.68
CA GLU A 406 -20.75 35.71 29.57
C GLU A 406 -20.56 35.18 28.16
N TYR A 407 -20.92 35.96 27.14
CA TYR A 407 -20.63 35.60 25.75
C TYR A 407 -19.12 35.56 25.50
N GLU A 408 -18.35 36.52 26.01
CA GLU A 408 -16.89 36.51 25.91
C GLU A 408 -16.28 35.29 26.62
N ASP A 409 -16.68 35.00 27.87
CA ASP A 409 -16.17 33.84 28.62
C ASP A 409 -16.55 32.51 27.96
N GLY A 410 -17.66 32.49 27.25
CA GLY A 410 -18.11 31.34 26.46
C GLY A 410 -17.49 31.25 25.07
N GLY A 411 -16.78 32.27 24.58
CA GLY A 411 -16.28 32.34 23.19
C GLY A 411 -17.38 32.56 22.16
N PHE A 412 -18.45 33.28 22.50
CA PHE A 412 -19.64 33.53 21.67
C PHE A 412 -19.88 35.01 21.35
N LEU A 413 -18.98 35.92 21.75
CA LEU A 413 -19.23 37.35 21.66
C LEU A 413 -19.36 37.81 20.20
N GLU A 414 -18.43 37.43 19.35
CA GLU A 414 -18.48 37.74 17.92
C GLU A 414 -19.62 37.01 17.19
N GLU A 415 -20.00 35.80 17.63
CA GLU A 415 -21.16 35.05 17.15
C GLU A 415 -22.47 35.80 17.43
N ALA A 416 -22.62 36.34 18.65
CA ALA A 416 -23.73 37.21 18.98
C ALA A 416 -23.75 38.45 18.07
N PHE A 417 -22.60 39.07 17.82
CA PHE A 417 -22.54 40.20 16.87
C PHE A 417 -22.86 39.82 15.43
N ILE A 418 -22.49 38.63 14.97
CA ILE A 418 -22.89 38.12 13.65
C ILE A 418 -24.41 37.97 13.57
N HIS A 419 -25.03 37.39 14.61
CA HIS A 419 -26.47 37.22 14.71
C HIS A 419 -27.19 38.59 14.68
N GLU A 420 -26.83 39.53 15.56
CA GLU A 420 -27.46 40.86 15.61
C GLU A 420 -27.18 41.70 14.34
N GLY A 421 -26.01 41.51 13.74
CA GLY A 421 -25.66 42.11 12.45
C GLY A 421 -26.50 41.54 11.30
N GLY A 422 -26.89 40.27 11.39
CA GLY A 422 -27.87 39.64 10.49
C GLY A 422 -29.19 40.39 10.51
N HIS A 423 -29.77 40.60 11.70
CA HIS A 423 -31.00 41.38 11.84
C HIS A 423 -30.87 42.79 11.30
N THR A 424 -29.76 43.45 11.63
CA THR A 424 -29.60 44.87 11.31
C THR A 424 -29.32 45.12 9.83
N SER A 425 -28.54 44.25 9.18
CA SER A 425 -27.99 44.49 7.84
C SER A 425 -28.50 43.55 6.75
N LEU A 426 -29.21 42.47 7.10
CA LEU A 426 -29.73 41.51 6.11
C LEU A 426 -31.26 41.46 6.05
N ASP A 427 -31.97 41.54 7.18
CA ASP A 427 -33.42 41.27 7.21
C ASP A 427 -34.20 42.13 6.20
N ALA A 428 -33.93 43.43 6.15
CA ALA A 428 -34.62 44.36 5.25
C ALA A 428 -34.49 44.00 3.76
N GLY A 429 -33.36 43.39 3.36
CA GLY A 429 -33.10 43.02 1.97
C GLY A 429 -33.40 41.56 1.64
N HIS A 430 -33.39 40.68 2.64
CA HIS A 430 -33.34 39.24 2.40
C HIS A 430 -34.50 38.46 3.05
N ALA A 431 -34.95 38.81 4.26
CA ALA A 431 -35.86 37.97 5.06
C ALA A 431 -37.20 37.69 4.36
N ASN A 432 -37.69 38.68 3.61
CA ASN A 432 -38.93 38.59 2.84
C ASN A 432 -38.69 38.46 1.33
N SER A 433 -37.45 38.24 0.89
CA SER A 433 -37.14 38.08 -0.53
C SER A 433 -37.65 36.74 -1.06
N ALA A 434 -38.15 36.72 -2.30
CA ALA A 434 -38.70 35.50 -2.90
C ALA A 434 -37.69 34.34 -2.90
N GLY A 435 -36.41 34.62 -3.23
CA GLY A 435 -35.37 33.60 -3.23
C GLY A 435 -35.03 33.05 -1.85
N TRP A 436 -35.18 33.83 -0.78
CA TRP A 436 -34.95 33.33 0.58
C TRP A 436 -36.09 32.42 1.03
N LEU A 437 -37.33 32.86 0.82
CA LEU A 437 -38.52 32.07 1.18
C LEU A 437 -38.59 30.76 0.38
N GLU A 438 -38.18 30.78 -0.89
CA GLU A 438 -38.05 29.57 -1.71
C GLU A 438 -36.99 28.61 -1.13
N ALA A 439 -35.81 29.12 -0.77
CA ALA A 439 -34.76 28.32 -0.15
C ALA A 439 -35.19 27.71 1.20
N GLN A 440 -35.85 28.50 2.05
CA GLN A 440 -36.43 28.05 3.31
C GLN A 440 -37.42 26.89 3.09
N ASN A 441 -38.31 27.01 2.10
CA ASN A 441 -39.29 25.96 1.78
C ASN A 441 -38.63 24.67 1.26
N TYR A 442 -37.54 24.77 0.49
CA TYR A 442 -36.84 23.61 -0.04
C TYR A 442 -35.98 22.86 0.99
N ASP A 443 -35.42 23.55 1.97
CA ASP A 443 -34.64 22.92 3.03
C ASP A 443 -35.50 22.08 3.99
N MET A 444 -36.80 22.39 4.10
CA MET A 444 -37.81 21.69 4.94
C MET A 444 -37.52 21.65 6.45
N VAL A 445 -36.32 22.04 6.88
CA VAL A 445 -35.85 22.13 8.27
C VAL A 445 -35.17 23.48 8.49
N PHE A 446 -35.22 23.97 9.72
CA PHE A 446 -34.49 25.15 10.14
C PHE A 446 -33.19 24.74 10.82
N ILE A 447 -32.20 25.62 10.80
CA ILE A 447 -30.91 25.35 11.44
C ILE A 447 -31.03 25.17 12.96
N SER A 448 -31.99 25.84 13.61
CA SER A 448 -32.27 25.68 15.03
C SER A 448 -33.75 25.70 15.38
N THR A 449 -34.07 25.26 16.60
CA THR A 449 -35.44 25.38 17.12
C THR A 449 -35.86 26.84 17.27
N TYR A 450 -34.94 27.76 17.57
CA TYR A 450 -35.25 29.18 17.65
C TYR A 450 -35.60 29.79 16.29
N ALA A 451 -34.81 29.46 15.25
CA ALA A 451 -35.13 29.80 13.88
C ALA A 451 -36.47 29.21 13.44
N MET A 452 -36.77 27.98 13.84
CA MET A 452 -38.04 27.33 13.53
C MET A 452 -39.24 28.03 14.18
N GLU A 453 -39.14 28.35 15.47
CA GLU A 453 -40.20 28.99 16.26
C GLU A 453 -40.45 30.44 15.82
N ASN A 454 -39.43 31.11 15.29
CA ASN A 454 -39.46 32.53 14.91
C ASN A 454 -39.01 32.73 13.44
N SER A 455 -39.47 31.87 12.54
CA SER A 455 -38.99 31.73 11.15
C SER A 455 -39.01 32.97 10.26
N SER A 456 -39.85 33.95 10.58
CA SER A 456 -39.91 35.23 9.84
C SER A 456 -38.88 36.27 10.32
N GLN A 457 -38.28 36.06 11.49
CA GLN A 457 -37.37 37.00 12.13
C GLN A 457 -35.97 36.39 12.29
N GLU A 458 -35.88 35.16 12.75
CA GLU A 458 -34.61 34.57 13.23
C GLU A 458 -33.88 33.75 12.18
N ASP A 459 -34.56 33.27 11.14
CA ASP A 459 -33.98 32.29 10.21
C ASP A 459 -32.73 32.82 9.48
N ILE A 460 -32.71 34.09 9.10
CA ILE A 460 -31.54 34.70 8.46
C ILE A 460 -30.38 34.86 9.44
N ALA A 461 -30.64 35.42 10.63
CA ALA A 461 -29.63 35.69 11.64
C ALA A 461 -28.94 34.39 12.10
N GLU A 462 -29.74 33.34 12.31
CA GLU A 462 -29.25 32.00 12.67
C GLU A 462 -28.52 31.33 11.49
N SER A 463 -29.03 31.48 10.27
CA SER A 463 -28.43 30.84 9.09
C SER A 463 -27.14 31.51 8.63
N ILE A 464 -27.01 32.85 8.72
CA ILE A 464 -25.81 33.55 8.24
C ILE A 464 -24.59 33.22 9.09
N LEU A 465 -24.78 33.03 10.40
CA LEU A 465 -23.74 32.58 11.31
C LEU A 465 -23.18 31.23 10.86
N THR A 466 -24.04 30.25 10.66
CA THR A 466 -23.62 28.91 10.22
C THR A 466 -23.01 28.90 8.83
N TYR A 467 -23.53 29.73 7.93
CA TYR A 467 -22.99 29.93 6.60
C TYR A 467 -21.57 30.53 6.62
N LEU A 468 -21.32 31.54 7.45
CA LEU A 468 -19.99 32.11 7.63
C LEU A 468 -19.01 31.05 8.11
N ALA A 469 -19.43 30.25 9.09
CA ALA A 469 -18.59 29.20 9.66
C ALA A 469 -18.15 28.17 8.60
N ILE A 470 -19.09 27.64 7.80
CA ILE A 470 -18.75 26.68 6.75
C ILE A 470 -17.91 27.29 5.62
N LYS A 471 -18.12 28.58 5.32
CA LYS A 471 -17.52 29.26 4.16
C LYS A 471 -16.10 29.74 4.45
N LYS A 472 -15.85 30.26 5.65
CA LYS A 472 -14.61 30.95 6.03
C LYS A 472 -13.87 30.34 7.20
N ARG A 473 -14.51 29.43 7.95
CA ARG A 473 -13.96 28.87 9.19
C ARG A 473 -14.18 27.36 9.29
N LYS A 474 -14.16 26.66 8.15
CA LYS A 474 -14.33 25.20 8.11
C LYS A 474 -13.37 24.46 9.05
N SER A 475 -12.14 24.92 9.17
CA SER A 475 -11.13 24.34 10.08
C SER A 475 -11.47 24.45 11.57
N ARG A 476 -12.43 25.30 11.94
CA ARG A 476 -12.94 25.45 13.31
C ARG A 476 -14.21 24.63 13.56
N LEU A 477 -14.71 23.90 12.56
CA LEU A 477 -15.86 23.01 12.68
C LEU A 477 -15.39 21.56 12.73
N ASN A 478 -15.95 20.78 13.65
CA ASN A 478 -15.87 19.33 13.53
C ASN A 478 -16.77 18.84 12.39
N ASP A 479 -16.48 17.65 11.85
CA ASP A 479 -17.19 17.08 10.71
C ASP A 479 -18.70 16.97 10.94
N ASN A 480 -19.11 16.49 12.12
CA ASN A 480 -20.52 16.35 12.46
C ASN A 480 -21.26 17.70 12.40
N LEU A 481 -20.63 18.77 12.90
CA LEU A 481 -21.19 20.12 12.86
C LEU A 481 -21.30 20.64 11.43
N TYR A 482 -20.22 20.53 10.65
CA TYR A 482 -20.17 20.95 9.26
C TYR A 482 -21.25 20.26 8.41
N TYR A 483 -21.45 18.95 8.59
CA TYR A 483 -22.43 18.20 7.82
C TYR A 483 -23.87 18.41 8.28
N ASN A 484 -24.13 18.56 9.59
CA ASN A 484 -25.46 18.93 10.08
C ASN A 484 -25.91 20.29 9.53
N ILE A 485 -25.01 21.29 9.52
CA ILE A 485 -25.31 22.61 8.91
C ILE A 485 -25.67 22.45 7.43
N ARG A 486 -24.87 21.69 6.68
CA ARG A 486 -25.11 21.49 5.24
C ARG A 486 -26.37 20.69 4.92
N ALA A 487 -26.76 19.77 5.80
CA ALA A 487 -27.99 19.00 5.65
C ALA A 487 -29.23 19.84 5.97
N ALA A 488 -29.17 20.69 7.01
CA ALA A 488 -30.30 21.53 7.41
C ALA A 488 -30.51 22.76 6.51
N ASN A 489 -29.44 23.36 5.99
CA ASN A 489 -29.47 24.65 5.29
C ASN A 489 -28.98 24.58 3.83
N LYS A 490 -29.09 23.44 3.14
CA LYS A 490 -28.53 23.25 1.79
C LYS A 490 -28.90 24.39 0.84
N TYR A 491 -30.19 24.68 0.68
CA TYR A 491 -30.70 25.68 -0.26
C TYR A 491 -30.51 27.10 0.26
N ARG A 492 -30.58 27.34 1.57
CA ARG A 492 -30.20 28.64 2.16
C ARG A 492 -28.72 28.98 1.95
N ILE A 493 -27.84 27.99 2.05
CA ILE A 493 -26.40 28.12 1.73
C ILE A 493 -26.22 28.47 0.24
N GLU A 494 -26.96 27.81 -0.65
CA GLU A 494 -26.96 28.15 -2.08
C GLU A 494 -27.47 29.57 -2.35
N TYR A 495 -28.50 30.02 -1.63
CA TYR A 495 -28.98 31.40 -1.69
C TYR A 495 -27.88 32.38 -1.29
N PHE A 496 -27.23 32.17 -0.14
CA PHE A 496 -26.16 33.06 0.33
C PHE A 496 -24.95 33.09 -0.62
N ASN A 497 -24.59 31.95 -1.22
CA ASN A 497 -23.54 31.90 -2.23
C ASN A 497 -23.80 32.82 -3.44
N LYS A 498 -25.05 33.21 -3.71
CA LYS A 498 -25.43 34.11 -4.80
C LYS A 498 -25.38 35.61 -4.41
N GLN A 499 -25.20 35.95 -3.13
CA GLN A 499 -25.33 37.35 -2.65
C GLN A 499 -24.05 38.19 -2.72
N ASN A 500 -22.93 37.63 -3.20
CA ASN A 500 -21.64 38.34 -3.33
C ASN A 500 -21.18 39.09 -2.07
N PHE A 501 -21.38 38.49 -0.89
CA PHE A 501 -20.98 39.11 0.38
C PHE A 501 -19.47 39.33 0.49
N ASN A 502 -19.07 40.49 1.01
CA ASN A 502 -17.69 40.80 1.35
C ASN A 502 -17.38 40.35 2.78
N PHE A 503 -16.68 39.23 2.93
CA PHE A 503 -16.36 38.63 4.23
C PHE A 503 -15.25 39.33 5.01
N TYR A 504 -14.52 40.27 4.42
CA TYR A 504 -13.45 40.99 5.10
C TYR A 504 -13.97 41.62 6.43
N PRO A 505 -13.25 41.47 7.56
CA PRO A 505 -11.86 41.01 7.68
C PRO A 505 -11.68 39.49 7.85
N VAL A 506 -12.76 38.72 7.75
CA VAL A 506 -12.72 37.26 7.89
C VAL A 506 -12.22 36.63 6.59
N GLU A 507 -10.93 36.29 6.56
CA GLU A 507 -10.26 35.65 5.41
C GLU A 507 -10.69 34.21 5.18
#